data_AF-A0AAU2CMJ1-F1
#
_entry.id   AF-A0AAU2CMJ1-F1
#
_cell.length_a   1.000
_cell.length_b   1.000
_cell.length_c   1.000
_cell.angle_alpha   90.00
_cell.angle_beta   90.00
_cell.angle_gamma   90.00
#
_symmetry.space_group_name_H-M   'P 1'
#
loop_
_entity.id
_entity.type
_entity.pdbx_description
1 polymer ?
#
loop_
_entity_poly.entity_id
_entity_poly.type
_entity_poly.pdbx_seq_one_letter_code
_entity_poly.pdbx_strand_id
1 'polypeptide(L)'
;MDLDRSTPDHTRARRTDRQGHQRQAGPQGSLVDEIRPLVAQRILSAAPNPDARLFTGPRGGRISTAVLRDATHWDDVVTKLGYEHLRRHDLRHTGLTWFADAGVQVHVLRRIAGHGSLTTTQRYLHPDVHKITAAGAALSAHLSVLRAPRSLPSPIVVTR
;
A
#
# COMPACT_ATOMS: atom_id res chain seq x y z
N MET A 1 8.47 -33.45 21.14
CA MET A 1 7.44 -32.68 21.87
C MET A 1 8.22 -31.91 22.92
N ASP A 2 8.46 -30.60 22.82
CA ASP A 2 7.67 -29.54 22.22
C ASP A 2 8.58 -28.41 21.69
N LEU A 3 8.29 -27.91 20.48
CA LEU A 3 8.91 -26.68 19.97
C LEU A 3 8.08 -25.49 20.47
N ASP A 4 8.59 -24.79 21.47
CA ASP A 4 8.15 -23.44 21.82
C ASP A 4 8.62 -22.46 20.72
N ARG A 5 7.66 -22.00 19.90
CA ARG A 5 7.88 -20.94 18.90
C ARG A 5 7.80 -19.60 19.60
N SER A 6 8.95 -19.08 20.04
CA SER A 6 9.08 -17.67 20.42
C SER A 6 8.77 -16.78 19.22
N THR A 7 7.62 -16.13 19.24
CA THR A 7 7.22 -15.08 18.29
C THR A 7 8.05 -13.82 18.59
N PRO A 8 8.85 -13.27 17.66
CA PRO A 8 9.60 -12.06 17.94
C PRO A 8 8.66 -10.84 17.96
N ASP A 9 8.63 -10.14 19.09
CA ASP A 9 7.92 -8.88 19.29
C ASP A 9 8.49 -7.79 18.36
N HIS A 10 7.71 -7.39 17.36
CA HIS A 10 8.06 -6.33 16.43
C HIS A 10 7.78 -4.96 17.08
N THR A 11 8.62 -4.59 18.05
CA THR A 11 8.55 -3.28 18.70
C THR A 11 8.65 -2.17 17.66
N ARG A 12 7.51 -1.52 17.46
CA ARG A 12 7.20 -0.53 16.43
C ARG A 12 8.15 0.68 16.51
N ALA A 13 9.07 0.81 15.57
CA ALA A 13 9.87 2.03 15.42
C ALA A 13 8.94 3.22 15.08
N ARG A 14 8.64 4.04 16.09
CA ARG A 14 7.83 5.26 15.97
C ARG A 14 8.71 6.37 15.38
N ARG A 15 8.30 6.94 14.25
CA ARG A 15 9.02 8.07 13.63
C ARG A 15 8.14 9.30 13.67
N THR A 16 8.59 10.35 14.33
CA THR A 16 7.94 11.67 14.37
C THR A 16 8.37 12.50 13.17
N ASP A 17 7.49 13.37 12.66
CA ASP A 17 7.87 14.37 11.67
C ASP A 17 8.24 15.72 12.31
N ARG A 18 8.63 16.68 11.45
CA ARG A 18 9.06 18.03 11.84
C ARG A 18 8.01 18.84 12.62
N GLN A 19 6.74 18.43 12.60
CA GLN A 19 5.63 19.10 13.29
C GLN A 19 5.14 18.31 14.53
N GLY A 20 5.88 17.27 14.93
CA GLY A 20 5.52 16.44 16.09
C GLY A 20 4.47 15.37 15.80
N HIS A 21 3.99 15.24 14.56
CA HIS A 21 3.02 14.22 14.22
C HIS A 21 3.68 12.85 14.06
N GLN A 22 3.11 11.85 14.74
CA GLN A 22 3.57 10.46 14.65
C GLN A 22 3.26 9.90 13.27
N ARG A 23 4.31 9.53 12.51
CA ARG A 23 4.20 8.73 11.30
C ARG A 23 4.37 7.27 11.67
N GLN A 24 3.25 6.57 11.74
CA GLN A 24 3.26 5.12 11.92
C GLN A 24 3.82 4.46 10.63
N ALA A 25 4.83 3.59 10.78
CA ALA A 25 5.30 2.70 9.72
C ALA A 25 4.14 1.90 9.12
N GLY A 26 4.19 1.64 7.80
CA GLY A 26 3.16 0.85 7.11
C GLY A 26 3.15 -0.60 7.60
N PRO A 27 1.99 -1.29 7.55
CA PRO A 27 1.91 -2.69 7.98
C PRO A 27 2.78 -3.60 7.10
N GLN A 28 3.39 -4.62 7.71
CA GLN A 28 4.11 -5.67 6.98
C GLN A 28 3.14 -6.38 6.02
N GLY A 29 3.46 -6.41 4.73
CA GLY A 29 2.59 -6.94 3.66
C GLY A 29 2.07 -5.90 2.67
N SER A 30 2.37 -4.60 2.85
CA SER A 30 1.85 -3.52 2.00
C SER A 30 2.56 -3.31 0.65
N LEU A 31 3.46 -4.22 0.24
CA LEU A 31 4.13 -4.11 -1.05
C LEU A 31 3.24 -4.76 -2.11
N VAL A 32 3.00 -4.03 -3.20
CA VAL A 32 2.33 -4.60 -4.38
C VAL A 32 3.21 -5.69 -4.98
N ASP A 33 2.59 -6.71 -5.57
CA ASP A 33 3.32 -7.89 -6.03
C ASP A 33 4.31 -7.54 -7.14
N GLU A 34 4.03 -6.51 -7.93
CA GLU A 34 4.86 -6.02 -9.02
C GLU A 34 6.23 -5.50 -8.53
N ILE A 35 6.31 -4.94 -7.31
CA ILE A 35 7.58 -4.41 -6.76
C ILE A 35 8.26 -5.39 -5.80
N ARG A 36 7.58 -6.47 -5.42
CA ARG A 36 8.09 -7.45 -4.45
C ARG A 36 9.40 -8.10 -4.90
N PRO A 37 9.59 -8.53 -6.17
CA PRO A 37 10.86 -9.12 -6.62
C PRO A 37 12.03 -8.14 -6.54
N LEU A 38 11.81 -6.88 -6.93
CA LEU A 38 12.84 -5.83 -6.87
C LEU A 38 13.28 -5.54 -5.44
N VAL A 39 12.34 -5.45 -4.51
CA VAL A 39 12.66 -5.23 -3.09
C VAL A 39 13.38 -6.43 -2.50
N ALA A 40 12.92 -7.65 -2.80
CA ALA A 40 13.55 -8.89 -2.33
C ALA A 40 15.00 -9.00 -2.83
N GLN A 41 15.24 -8.77 -4.11
CA GLN A 41 16.58 -8.74 -4.69
C GLN A 41 17.47 -7.73 -3.97
N ARG A 42 16.95 -6.52 -3.70
CA ARG A 42 17.71 -5.48 -3.01
C ARG A 42 18.05 -5.83 -1.57
N ILE A 43 17.16 -6.53 -0.86
CA ILE A 43 17.40 -7.05 0.50
C ILE A 43 18.52 -8.08 0.46
N LEU A 44 18.51 -9.02 -0.49
CA LEU A 44 19.56 -10.04 -0.64
C LEU A 44 20.92 -9.43 -0.97
N SER A 45 20.95 -8.33 -1.74
CA SER A 45 22.17 -7.57 -2.02
C SER A 45 22.61 -6.65 -0.88
N ALA A 46 21.76 -6.39 0.11
CA ALA A 46 22.13 -5.58 1.27
C ALA A 46 22.87 -6.45 2.30
N ALA A 47 23.81 -5.85 3.03
CA ALA A 47 24.50 -6.53 4.13
C ALA A 47 23.48 -7.10 5.15
N PRO A 48 23.78 -8.22 5.84
CA PRO A 48 22.84 -8.98 6.66
C PRO A 48 22.31 -8.26 7.92
N ASN A 49 22.58 -6.96 8.07
CA ASN A 49 22.09 -6.16 9.18
C ASN A 49 20.59 -5.83 8.97
N PRO A 50 19.69 -6.28 9.87
CA PRO A 50 18.25 -5.98 9.79
C PRO A 50 17.92 -4.48 9.83
N ASP A 51 18.79 -3.67 10.44
CA ASP A 51 18.64 -2.21 10.56
C ASP A 51 19.32 -1.45 9.40
N ALA A 52 19.89 -2.17 8.43
CA ALA A 52 20.51 -1.56 7.27
C ALA A 52 19.47 -0.79 6.44
N ARG A 53 19.90 0.33 5.87
CA ARG A 53 19.07 1.07 4.92
C ARG A 53 18.95 0.27 3.63
N LEU A 54 17.71 0.04 3.20
CA LEU A 54 17.44 -0.64 1.93
C LEU A 54 18.01 0.11 0.72
N PHE A 55 18.00 1.46 0.78
CA PHE A 55 18.60 2.32 -0.24
C PHE A 55 19.57 3.31 0.42
N THR A 56 20.77 3.39 -0.12
CA THR A 56 21.87 4.25 0.35
C THR A 56 22.36 5.14 -0.77
N GLY A 57 22.85 6.33 -0.43
CA GLY A 57 23.61 7.14 -1.38
C GLY A 57 25.00 6.53 -1.66
N PRO A 58 25.76 7.08 -2.62
CA PRO A 58 27.09 6.58 -3.01
C PRO A 58 28.08 6.44 -1.84
N ARG A 59 27.93 7.27 -0.80
CA ARG A 59 28.76 7.26 0.42
C ARG A 59 28.19 6.40 1.56
N GLY A 60 27.25 5.49 1.27
CA GLY A 60 26.61 4.62 2.27
C GLY A 60 25.58 5.32 3.19
N GLY A 61 25.48 6.65 3.14
CA GLY A 61 24.55 7.43 3.94
C GLY A 61 23.11 7.46 3.41
N ARG A 62 22.28 8.31 4.04
CA ARG A 62 20.90 8.56 3.59
C ARG A 62 20.88 9.10 2.16
N ILE A 63 20.01 8.54 1.33
CA ILE A 63 19.78 9.09 -0.01
C ILE A 63 19.09 10.47 0.11
N SER A 64 19.64 11.47 -0.57
CA SER A 64 19.04 12.81 -0.70
C SER A 64 18.17 12.88 -1.95
N THR A 65 17.35 13.92 -2.08
CA THR A 65 16.51 14.15 -3.26
C THR A 65 17.33 14.42 -4.53
N ALA A 66 18.50 15.05 -4.39
CA ALA A 66 19.44 15.28 -5.48
C ALA A 66 20.09 13.96 -5.92
N VAL A 67 20.66 13.20 -4.97
CA VAL A 67 21.27 11.89 -5.27
C VAL A 67 20.27 10.94 -5.91
N LEU A 68 19.01 10.94 -5.46
CA LEU A 68 17.97 10.13 -6.09
C LEU A 68 17.67 10.59 -7.52
N ARG A 69 17.67 11.90 -7.79
CA ARG A 69 17.46 12.45 -9.14
C ARG A 69 18.54 11.96 -10.11
N ASP A 70 19.79 12.06 -9.67
CA ASP A 70 20.95 11.69 -10.46
C ASP A 70 20.98 10.17 -10.68
N ALA A 71 20.78 9.39 -9.61
CA ALA A 71 20.80 7.92 -9.68
C ALA A 71 19.72 7.34 -10.60
N THR A 72 18.58 8.01 -10.73
CA THR A 72 17.50 7.57 -11.64
C THR A 72 17.59 8.17 -13.04
N HIS A 73 18.61 8.99 -13.34
CA HIS A 73 18.70 9.77 -14.58
C HIS A 73 17.38 10.49 -14.88
N TRP A 74 16.83 11.15 -13.85
CA TRP A 74 15.45 11.65 -13.89
C TRP A 74 15.19 12.58 -15.08
N ASP A 75 16.15 13.43 -15.41
CA ASP A 75 16.01 14.41 -16.48
C ASP A 75 15.95 13.74 -17.85
N ASP A 76 16.79 12.73 -18.09
CA ASP A 76 16.72 11.92 -19.32
C ASP A 76 15.38 11.18 -19.45
N VAL A 77 14.88 10.63 -18.34
CA VAL A 77 13.57 9.96 -18.31
C VAL A 77 12.45 10.94 -18.66
N VAL A 78 12.46 12.12 -18.05
CA VAL A 78 11.46 13.17 -18.32
C VAL A 78 11.50 13.63 -19.77
N THR A 79 12.69 13.88 -20.30
CA THR A 79 12.89 14.26 -21.71
C THR A 79 12.41 13.18 -22.66
N LYS A 80 12.76 11.90 -22.41
CA LYS A 80 12.32 10.77 -23.26
C LYS A 80 10.82 10.56 -23.25
N LEU A 81 10.15 10.84 -22.12
CA LEU A 81 8.70 10.75 -22.01
C LEU A 81 7.97 11.97 -22.59
N GLY A 82 8.67 13.06 -22.90
CA GLY A 82 8.08 14.28 -23.47
C GLY A 82 7.25 15.11 -22.48
N TYR A 83 7.45 14.93 -21.16
CA TYR A 83 6.71 15.67 -20.13
C TYR A 83 7.61 16.64 -19.36
N GLU A 84 7.99 17.77 -19.97
CA GLU A 84 8.99 18.72 -19.46
C GLU A 84 8.78 19.21 -18.01
N HIS A 85 7.56 19.12 -17.48
CA HIS A 85 7.20 19.54 -16.13
C HIS A 85 6.87 18.39 -15.17
N LEU A 86 7.12 17.13 -15.57
CA LEU A 86 6.87 15.98 -14.72
C LEU A 86 7.81 15.98 -13.52
N ARG A 87 7.23 15.96 -12.32
CA ARG A 87 7.96 15.86 -11.05
C ARG A 87 7.67 14.50 -10.41
N ARG A 88 8.59 14.01 -9.58
CA ARG A 88 8.37 12.79 -8.79
C ARG A 88 7.14 12.86 -7.87
N HIS A 89 6.76 14.06 -7.42
CA HIS A 89 5.55 14.21 -6.63
C HIS A 89 4.28 13.97 -7.47
N ASP A 90 4.34 14.24 -8.77
CA ASP A 90 3.24 13.94 -9.69
C ASP A 90 3.08 12.42 -9.86
N LEU A 91 4.17 11.64 -9.85
CA LEU A 91 4.08 10.16 -9.79
C LEU A 91 3.36 9.67 -8.53
N ARG A 92 3.57 10.35 -7.38
CA ARG A 92 2.82 10.05 -6.16
C ARG A 92 1.34 10.35 -6.34
N HIS A 93 0.98 11.47 -6.97
CA HIS A 93 -0.41 11.78 -7.27
C HIS A 93 -1.03 10.71 -8.17
N THR A 94 -0.35 10.32 -9.25
CA THR A 94 -0.79 9.25 -10.15
C THR A 94 -1.01 7.94 -9.41
N GLY A 95 -0.08 7.51 -8.57
CA GLY A 95 -0.24 6.28 -7.78
C GLY A 95 -1.42 6.33 -6.80
N LEU A 96 -1.68 7.48 -6.18
CA LEU A 96 -2.84 7.65 -5.30
C LEU A 96 -4.17 7.65 -6.07
N THR A 97 -4.20 8.19 -7.30
CA THR A 97 -5.34 8.08 -8.21
C THR A 97 -5.56 6.61 -8.60
N TRP A 98 -4.53 5.86 -8.94
CA TRP A 98 -4.66 4.43 -9.27
C TRP A 98 -5.18 3.59 -8.10
N PHE A 99 -4.74 3.87 -6.86
CA PHE A 99 -5.34 3.22 -5.69
C PHE A 99 -6.83 3.56 -5.53
N ALA A 100 -7.21 4.81 -5.77
CA ALA A 100 -8.62 5.21 -5.73
C ALA A 100 -9.45 4.56 -6.84
N ASP A 101 -8.88 4.38 -8.03
CA ASP A 101 -9.53 3.72 -9.16
C ASP A 101 -9.63 2.20 -8.98
N ALA A 102 -8.66 1.59 -8.31
CA ALA A 102 -8.72 0.20 -7.85
C ALA A 102 -9.74 -0.03 -6.71
N GLY A 103 -10.46 1.01 -6.28
CA GLY A 103 -11.51 0.91 -5.26
C GLY A 103 -10.98 0.86 -3.83
N VAL A 104 -9.73 1.25 -3.58
CA VAL A 104 -9.19 1.31 -2.21
C VAL A 104 -9.98 2.34 -1.39
N GLN A 105 -10.47 1.89 -0.23
CA GLN A 105 -11.26 2.72 0.67
C GLN A 105 -10.47 3.96 1.12
N VAL A 106 -11.14 5.11 1.18
CA VAL A 106 -10.51 6.42 1.44
C VAL A 106 -9.68 6.47 2.72
N HIS A 107 -10.09 5.75 3.78
CA HIS A 107 -9.37 5.73 5.04
C HIS A 107 -8.05 4.93 4.93
N VAL A 108 -8.03 3.86 4.14
CA VAL A 108 -6.82 3.10 3.80
C VAL A 108 -5.92 3.93 2.92
N LEU A 109 -6.49 4.58 1.89
CA LEU A 109 -5.75 5.45 0.98
C LEU A 109 -5.10 6.62 1.73
N ARG A 110 -5.79 7.24 2.69
CA ARG A 110 -5.22 8.29 3.57
C ARG A 110 -4.02 7.76 4.34
N ARG A 111 -4.09 6.53 4.84
CA ARG A 111 -3.03 5.88 5.61
C ARG A 111 -1.79 5.61 4.74
N ILE A 112 -2.00 5.07 3.53
CA ILE A 112 -0.95 4.88 2.50
C ILE A 112 -0.33 6.24 2.12
N ALA A 113 -1.17 7.25 1.93
CA ALA A 113 -0.75 8.59 1.59
C ALA A 113 -0.10 9.36 2.77
N GLY A 114 -0.22 8.86 4.01
CA GLY A 114 0.30 9.54 5.20
C GLY A 114 -0.28 10.94 5.40
N HIS A 115 -1.51 11.20 4.97
CA HIS A 115 -2.15 12.51 5.09
C HIS A 115 -2.76 12.71 6.48
N GLY A 116 -2.56 13.90 7.06
CA GLY A 116 -3.14 14.30 8.35
C GLY A 116 -4.66 14.39 8.33
N SER A 117 -5.26 14.71 7.18
CA SER A 117 -6.72 14.83 7.01
C SER A 117 -7.24 13.97 5.85
N LEU A 118 -8.50 13.56 5.96
CA LEU A 118 -9.27 12.93 4.88
C LEU A 118 -9.48 13.89 3.71
N THR A 119 -9.66 15.18 3.97
CA THR A 119 -9.90 16.21 2.93
C THR A 119 -8.79 16.25 1.88
N THR A 120 -7.52 16.12 2.30
CA THR A 120 -6.36 16.06 1.39
C THR A 120 -6.39 14.81 0.50
N THR A 121 -7.03 13.73 0.97
CA THR A 121 -7.13 12.44 0.26
C THR A 121 -8.33 12.42 -0.69
N GLN A 122 -9.38 13.20 -0.41
CA GLN A 122 -10.57 13.27 -1.27
C GLN A 122 -10.27 13.74 -2.70
N ARG A 123 -9.19 14.50 -2.91
CA ARG A 123 -8.74 14.92 -4.25
C ARG A 123 -8.53 13.76 -5.23
N TYR A 124 -8.24 12.55 -4.76
CA TYR A 124 -8.04 11.38 -5.63
C TYR A 124 -9.33 10.60 -5.91
N LEU A 125 -10.42 10.94 -5.23
CA LEU A 125 -11.71 10.27 -5.39
C LEU A 125 -12.56 11.04 -6.39
N HIS A 126 -12.64 10.53 -7.60
CA HIS A 126 -13.58 11.01 -8.59
C HIS A 126 -14.80 10.08 -8.62
N PRO A 127 -16.00 10.56 -8.25
CA PRO A 127 -17.22 9.79 -8.44
C PRO A 127 -17.48 9.67 -9.95
N ASP A 128 -17.62 8.42 -10.41
CA ASP A 128 -17.97 8.07 -11.79
C ASP A 128 -19.22 7.18 -11.74
N VAL A 129 -20.07 7.29 -12.75
CA VAL A 129 -21.27 6.48 -12.97
C VAL A 129 -20.96 5.00 -12.84
N HIS A 130 -19.81 4.55 -13.38
CA HIS A 130 -19.37 3.16 -13.24
C HIS A 130 -19.19 2.73 -11.78
N LYS A 131 -18.59 3.58 -10.94
CA LYS A 131 -18.36 3.29 -9.51
C LYS A 131 -19.67 3.25 -8.73
N ILE A 132 -20.64 4.11 -9.08
CA ILE A 132 -21.97 4.12 -8.47
C ILE A 132 -22.72 2.83 -8.80
N THR A 133 -22.72 2.43 -10.08
CA THR A 133 -23.35 1.18 -10.53
C THR A 133 -22.71 -0.04 -9.88
N ALA A 134 -21.38 -0.09 -9.80
CA ALA A 134 -20.65 -1.16 -9.14
C ALA A 134 -20.99 -1.26 -7.64
N ALA A 135 -21.17 -0.12 -6.96
CA ALA A 135 -21.60 -0.09 -5.56
C ALA A 135 -23.00 -0.71 -5.37
N GLY A 136 -23.94 -0.40 -6.28
CA GLY A 136 -25.27 -1.02 -6.27
C GLY A 136 -25.24 -2.54 -6.49
N ALA A 137 -24.39 -3.01 -7.42
CA ALA A 137 -24.17 -4.43 -7.67
C ALA A 137 -23.56 -5.14 -6.45
N ALA A 138 -22.57 -4.53 -5.81
CA ALA A 138 -21.93 -5.06 -4.60
C ALA A 138 -22.93 -5.20 -3.44
N LEU A 139 -23.80 -4.20 -3.22
CA LEU A 139 -24.86 -4.28 -2.22
C LEU A 139 -25.85 -5.41 -2.53
N SER A 140 -26.27 -5.53 -3.80
CA SER A 140 -27.17 -6.61 -4.23
C SER A 140 -26.57 -8.00 -3.97
N ALA A 141 -25.28 -8.18 -4.27
CA ALA A 141 -24.56 -9.42 -3.98
C ALA A 141 -24.52 -9.72 -2.47
N HIS A 142 -24.19 -8.72 -1.65
CA HIS A 142 -24.16 -8.85 -0.19
C HIS A 142 -25.51 -9.26 0.39
N LEU A 143 -26.60 -8.60 -0.03
CA LEU A 143 -27.95 -8.92 0.41
C LEU A 143 -28.41 -10.31 -0.07
N SER A 144 -27.97 -10.75 -1.25
CA SER A 144 -28.30 -12.08 -1.77
C SER A 144 -27.71 -13.20 -0.90
N VAL A 145 -26.46 -13.03 -0.42
CA VAL A 145 -25.83 -13.97 0.52
C VAL A 145 -26.63 -14.05 1.83
N LEU A 146 -27.09 -12.92 2.37
CA LEU A 146 -27.89 -12.88 3.59
C LEU A 146 -29.29 -13.51 3.42
N ARG A 147 -29.82 -13.50 2.19
CA ARG A 147 -31.12 -14.06 1.85
C ARG A 147 -31.07 -15.54 1.47
N ALA A 148 -29.89 -16.13 1.27
CA ALA A 148 -29.77 -17.54 0.95
C ALA A 148 -30.43 -18.38 2.06
N PRO A 149 -31.34 -19.33 1.72
CA PRO A 149 -32.01 -20.13 2.73
C PRO A 149 -30.95 -20.90 3.52
N ARG A 150 -30.97 -20.76 4.85
CA ARG A 150 -30.20 -21.65 5.73
C ARG A 150 -30.74 -23.06 5.49
N SER A 151 -29.99 -23.89 4.77
CA SER A 151 -30.26 -25.30 4.64
C SER A 151 -30.32 -25.88 6.06
N LEU A 152 -31.52 -26.23 6.52
CA LEU A 152 -31.69 -26.96 7.76
C LEU A 152 -31.04 -28.34 7.58
N PRO A 153 -30.33 -28.87 8.59
CA PRO A 153 -29.73 -30.20 8.50
C PRO A 153 -30.82 -31.21 8.15
N SER A 154 -30.53 -32.11 7.21
CA SER A 154 -31.43 -33.17 6.80
C SER A 154 -31.95 -33.93 8.02
N PRO A 155 -33.24 -34.25 8.11
CA PRO A 155 -33.78 -34.97 9.25
C PRO A 155 -33.02 -36.29 9.39
N ILE A 156 -32.48 -36.54 10.59
CA ILE A 156 -31.84 -37.81 10.93
C ILE A 156 -32.90 -38.89 10.77
N VAL A 157 -32.77 -39.67 9.69
CA VAL A 157 -33.61 -40.85 9.48
C VAL A 157 -33.13 -41.90 10.49
N VAL A 158 -33.82 -42.00 11.63
CA VAL A 158 -33.64 -43.11 12.57
C VAL A 158 -34.35 -44.32 11.98
N THR A 159 -33.62 -45.19 11.30
CA THR A 159 -34.11 -46.48 10.82
C THR A 159 -34.36 -47.39 12.02
N ARG A 160 -35.54 -48.01 12.09
CA ARG A 160 -35.95 -48.97 13.13
C ARG A 160 -35.93 -50.38 12.56
#